data_AF-A0A2V6H8I1-F1
#
_entry.id   AF-A0A2V6H8I1-F1
#
_cell.length_a   1.000
_cell.length_b   1.000
_cell.length_c   1.000
_cell.angle_alpha   90.00
_cell.angle_beta   90.00
_cell.angle_gamma   90.00
#
_symmetry.space_group_name_H-M   'P 1'
#
loop_
_entity.id
_entity.type
_entity.pdbx_description
1 polymer ?
#
loop_
_entity_poly.entity_id
_entity_poly.type
_entity_poly.pdbx_seq_one_letter_code
_entity_poly.pdbx_strand_id
1 'polypeptide(L)' 'TIYPGSTILGGETVIGARSTIGGNVFLVQSVPPDSLVYYEEKQLRIVPKRKKRPASTRDEFTE' A
#
# COMPACT_ATOMS: atom_id res chain seq x y z
N THR A 1 11.52 -12.07 10.02
CA THR A 1 10.29 -12.44 9.29
C THR A 1 9.91 -11.36 8.31
N ILE A 2 9.43 -11.70 7.11
CA ILE A 2 8.95 -10.71 6.14
C ILE A 2 7.52 -11.09 5.77
N TYR A 3 6.57 -10.19 6.00
CA TYR A 3 5.16 -10.43 5.68
C TYR A 3 4.85 -10.14 4.20
N PRO A 4 3.79 -10.75 3.63
CA PRO A 4 3.40 -10.56 2.23
C PRO A 4 3.17 -9.10 1.83
N GLY A 5 3.34 -8.82 0.54
CA GLY A 5 3.18 -7.48 -0.04
C GLY A 5 4.33 -6.51 0.24
N SER A 6 5.31 -6.90 1.06
CA SER A 6 6.52 -6.10 1.28
C SER A 6 7.36 -5.98 0.01
N THR A 7 7.86 -4.78 -0.25
CA THR A 7 8.79 -4.47 -1.35
C THR A 7 10.08 -3.92 -0.75
N ILE A 8 11.20 -4.59 -1.03
CA ILE A 8 12.54 -4.22 -0.54
C ILE A 8 13.39 -3.89 -1.76
N LEU A 9 13.91 -2.67 -1.81
CA LEU A 9 14.74 -2.18 -2.91
C LEU A 9 16.12 -1.72 -2.38
N GLY A 10 17.13 -1.82 -3.25
CA GLY A 10 18.50 -1.39 -2.98
C GLY A 10 19.47 -2.57 -3.00
N GLY A 11 20.49 -2.52 -3.88
CA GLY A 11 21.47 -3.60 -4.06
C GLY A 11 22.28 -3.92 -2.80
N GLU A 12 22.41 -2.94 -1.90
CA GLU A 12 23.15 -3.03 -0.63
C GLU A 12 22.23 -3.02 0.60
N THR A 13 20.92 -3.18 0.43
CA THR A 13 19.97 -3.14 1.55
C THR A 13 20.13 -4.39 2.41
N VAL A 14 20.51 -4.21 3.67
CA VAL A 14 20.69 -5.30 4.65
C VAL A 14 19.53 -5.33 5.62
N ILE A 15 18.93 -6.52 5.81
CA ILE A 15 17.95 -6.77 6.87
C ILE A 15 18.66 -7.47 8.03
N GLY A 16 18.77 -6.78 9.17
CA GLY A 16 19.40 -7.31 10.36
C GLY A 16 18.72 -8.58 10.90
N ALA A 17 19.50 -9.39 11.62
CA ALA A 17 19.03 -10.64 12.20
C ALA A 17 17.88 -10.40 13.19
N ARG A 18 16.93 -11.35 13.24
CA ARG A 18 15.73 -11.33 14.10
C ARG A 18 14.76 -10.17 13.86
N SER A 19 14.97 -9.38 12.80
CA SER A 19 14.05 -8.30 12.45
C SER A 19 12.76 -8.82 11.79
N THR A 20 11.68 -8.06 11.95
CA THR A 20 10.37 -8.31 11.35
C THR A 20 9.98 -7.15 10.45
N ILE A 21 9.68 -7.46 9.18
CA ILE A 21 9.15 -6.52 8.19
C ILE A 21 7.66 -6.81 8.03
N GLY A 22 6.82 -5.85 8.43
CA GLY A 22 5.36 -5.89 8.37
C GLY A 22 4.82 -5.94 6.94
N GLY A 23 3.54 -6.26 6.79
CA GLY A 23 2.92 -6.41 5.49
C GLY A 23 2.88 -5.09 4.70
N ASN A 24 2.95 -5.20 3.38
CA ASN A 24 2.92 -4.09 2.43
C ASN A 24 4.07 -3.07 2.53
N VAL A 25 5.02 -3.23 3.46
CA VAL A 25 6.11 -2.27 3.71
C VAL A 25 6.93 -1.99 2.44
N PHE A 26 7.19 -0.71 2.15
CA PHE A 26 8.10 -0.28 1.09
C PHE A 26 9.41 0.22 1.71
N LEU A 27 10.48 -0.57 1.56
CA LEU A 27 11.75 -0.35 2.24
C LEU A 27 12.87 -0.07 1.23
N VAL A 28 13.56 1.05 1.41
CA VAL A 28 14.70 1.50 0.57
C VAL A 28 15.99 1.74 1.39
N GLN A 29 15.96 1.38 2.67
CA GLN A 29 17.06 1.58 3.62
C GLN A 29 17.31 0.29 4.40
N SER A 30 18.56 0.10 4.84
CA SER A 30 18.93 -1.02 5.70
C SER A 30 18.25 -0.94 7.07
N VAL A 31 18.02 -2.11 7.65
CA VAL A 31 17.32 -2.28 8.93
C VAL A 31 18.29 -2.93 9.92
N PRO A 32 18.50 -2.35 11.11
CA PRO A 32 19.35 -2.95 12.12
C PRO A 32 18.77 -4.30 12.62
N PRO A 33 19.58 -5.12 13.31
CA PRO A 33 19.07 -6.31 13.99
C PRO A 33 17.98 -5.98 15.02
N ASP A 34 17.19 -6.98 15.39
CA ASP A 34 16.17 -6.88 16.45
C ASP A 34 15.12 -5.78 16.23
N SER A 35 14.81 -5.46 14.96
CA SER A 35 13.94 -4.35 14.60
C SER A 35 12.55 -4.80 14.14
N LEU A 36 11.53 -4.00 14.43
CA LEU A 36 10.18 -4.14 13.87
C LEU A 36 9.91 -2.98 12.91
N VAL A 37 9.79 -3.28 11.62
CA VAL A 37 9.43 -2.30 10.59
C VAL A 37 7.97 -2.53 10.22
N TYR A 38 7.14 -1.50 10.33
CA TYR A 38 5.72 -1.57 10.01
C TYR A 38 5.25 -0.22 9.48
N TYR A 39 4.14 -0.20 8.75
CA TYR A 39 3.49 1.05 8.44
C TYR A 39 2.75 1.58 9.66
N GLU A 40 3.05 2.83 10.00
CA GLU A 40 2.18 3.61 10.86
C GLU A 40 1.06 4.21 10.02
N GLU A 41 -0.14 3.64 10.13
CA GLU A 41 -1.31 4.15 9.43
C GLU A 41 -1.74 5.49 10.08
N LYS A 42 -1.59 6.60 9.35
CA LYS A 42 -2.23 7.86 9.74
C LYS A 42 -3.74 7.69 9.60
N GLN A 43 -4.45 7.67 10.73
CA GLN A 43 -5.91 7.74 10.91
C GLN A 43 -6.74 7.38 9.68
N LEU A 44 -7.36 6.19 9.70
CA LEU A 44 -8.24 5.67 8.65
C LEU A 44 -9.23 6.74 8.16
N ARG A 45 -9.03 7.22 6.93
CA ARG A 45 -9.94 8.18 6.31
C ARG A 45 -11.00 7.44 5.49
N ILE A 46 -12.22 7.41 5.99
CA ILE A 46 -13.37 6.89 5.25
C ILE A 46 -13.88 7.99 4.32
N VAL A 47 -13.86 7.74 3.00
CA VAL A 47 -14.34 8.67 1.97
C VAL A 47 -15.54 8.06 1.24
N PRO A 48 -16.67 8.76 1.07
CA PRO A 48 -17.82 8.21 0.36
C PRO A 48 -17.48 8.00 -1.13
N LYS A 49 -17.76 6.80 -1.65
CA LYS A 49 -17.57 6.47 -3.07
C LYS A 49 -18.60 7.24 -3.89
N ARG A 50 -18.16 8.08 -4.84
CA ARG A 50 -19.05 8.84 -5.74
C ARG A 50 -20.00 7.86 -6.45
N LYS A 51 -21.33 8.07 -6.35
CA LYS A 51 -22.30 7.28 -7.10
C LYS A 51 -21.97 7.41 -8.59
N LYS A 52 -21.79 6.28 -9.30
CA LYS A 52 -21.71 6.28 -10.76
C LYS A 52 -22.99 6.93 -11.27
N ARG A 53 -22.89 8.00 -12.08
CA ARG A 53 -24.05 8.46 -12.84
C ARG A 53 -24.45 7.31 -13.75
N PRO A 54 -25.71 6.85 -13.75
CA PRO A 54 -26.14 5.88 -14.75
C PRO A 54 -25.83 6.48 -16.12
N ALA A 55 -25.25 5.67 -17.00
CA ALA A 55 -24.99 6.10 -18.37
C ALA A 55 -26.33 6.59 -18.94
N SER A 56 -26.38 7.85 -19.34
CA SER A 56 -27.55 8.41 -20.01
C SER A 56 -27.81 7.58 -21.25
N THR A 57 -28.92 6.85 -21.25
CA THR A 57 -29.49 6.21 -22.43
C THR A 57 -29.53 7.25 -23.54
N ARG A 58 -28.88 6.95 -24.67
CA ARG A 58 -29.03 7.74 -25.90
C ARG A 58 -30.39 7.40 -26.47
N ASP A 59 -31.40 8.14 -26.05
CA ASP A 59 -32.70 8.15 -26.72
C ASP A 59 -32.91 9.53 -27.37
N GLU A 60 -33.38 9.46 -28.62
CA GLU A 60 -34.13 10.50 -29.34
C GLU A 60 -33.35 11.67 -29.94
N PHE A 61 -32.76 11.44 -31.13
CA PHE A 61 -32.91 12.40 -32.22
C PHE A 61 -34.10 11.95 -33.08
N THR A 62 -35.28 12.48 -32.74
CA THR A 62 -36.40 12.63 -33.66
C THR A 62 -36.29 14.03 -34.25
N GLU A 63 -35.94 14.09 -35.54
CA GLU A 63 -36.54 14.88 -36.64
C GLU A 63 -35.56 14.96 -37.81
#